data_AF-A0A1Q3GQH6-F1
#
_entry.id   AF-A0A1Q3GQH6-F1
#
_cell.length_a   1.000
_cell.length_b   1.000
_cell.length_c   1.000
_cell.angle_alpha   90.00
_cell.angle_beta   90.00
_cell.angle_gamma   90.00
#
_symmetry.space_group_name_H-M   'P 1'
#
loop_
_entity.id
_entity.type
_entity.pdbx_description
1 polymer ?
#
loop_
_entity_poly.entity_id
_entity_poly.type
_entity_poly.pdbx_seq_one_letter_code
_entity_poly.pdbx_strand_id
1 'polypeptide(L)'
;MNPNEIADKIEQILTEMFADSQVLQPRATEYSILHNPQKHPAWFIALFFETEEQLQIGLKQGNCYKLYMYLTDAMAQDETFNDLETHIRFESDNRPTDTTSYDRLLEKYLTAIASASLVPKENETSKVCNSCGHDFNKHQLLGEIREGMDVPTEGWIICPEEGCNCFMTWSANYKGDGNMNE
;
A
#
# COMPACT_ATOMS: atom_id res chain seq x y z
N MET A 1 -22.88 -1.36 -7.25
CA MET A 1 -22.78 -1.54 -5.80
C MET A 1 -22.83 -0.17 -5.13
N ASN A 2 -23.42 -0.05 -3.94
CA ASN A 2 -23.54 1.22 -3.25
C ASN A 2 -22.18 1.59 -2.61
N PRO A 3 -21.57 2.75 -2.92
CA PRO A 3 -20.28 3.13 -2.33
C PRO A 3 -20.30 3.16 -0.80
N ASN A 4 -21.43 3.51 -0.18
CA ASN A 4 -21.53 3.53 1.28
C ASN A 4 -21.40 2.11 1.87
N GLU A 5 -22.02 1.10 1.22
CA GLU A 5 -21.91 -0.29 1.67
C GLU A 5 -20.48 -0.83 1.57
N ILE A 6 -19.74 -0.43 0.53
CA ILE A 6 -18.32 -0.78 0.39
C ILE A 6 -17.50 -0.12 1.50
N ALA A 7 -17.72 1.18 1.74
CA ALA A 7 -17.02 1.93 2.77
C ALA A 7 -17.26 1.33 4.17
N ASP A 8 -18.51 0.99 4.49
CA ASP A 8 -18.90 0.38 5.77
C ASP A 8 -18.17 -0.96 5.99
N LYS A 9 -18.05 -1.78 4.94
CA LYS A 9 -17.33 -3.06 5.02
C LYS A 9 -15.82 -2.86 5.19
N ILE A 10 -15.21 -1.92 4.46
CA ILE A 10 -13.79 -1.57 4.63
C ILE A 10 -13.55 -1.09 6.07
N GLU A 11 -14.44 -0.26 6.60
CA GLU A 11 -14.37 0.26 7.97
C GLU A 11 -14.50 -0.85 9.02
N GLN A 12 -15.36 -1.85 8.79
CA GLN A 12 -15.44 -3.03 9.65
C GLN A 12 -14.10 -3.79 9.68
N ILE A 13 -13.53 -4.10 8.51
CA ILE A 13 -12.24 -4.81 8.40
C ILE A 13 -11.12 -4.01 9.09
N LEU A 14 -11.09 -2.70 8.88
CA LEU A 14 -10.12 -1.81 9.53
C LEU A 14 -10.28 -1.83 11.05
N THR A 15 -11.50 -1.79 11.57
CA THR A 15 -11.76 -1.85 13.01
C THR A 15 -11.21 -3.14 13.63
N GLU A 16 -11.44 -4.28 12.97
CA GLU A 16 -10.91 -5.59 13.38
C GLU A 16 -9.37 -5.60 13.31
N MET A 17 -8.79 -5.11 12.21
CA MET A 17 -7.34 -4.99 12.05
C MET A 17 -6.69 -4.18 13.18
N PHE A 18 -7.24 -3.02 13.52
CA PHE A 18 -6.71 -2.16 14.58
C PHE A 18 -6.83 -2.78 15.98
N ALA A 19 -7.84 -3.63 16.19
CA ALA A 19 -7.99 -4.40 17.43
C ALA A 19 -6.93 -5.52 17.53
N ASP A 20 -6.63 -6.19 16.42
CA ASP A 20 -5.64 -7.28 16.38
C ASP A 20 -4.20 -6.77 16.37
N SER A 21 -3.97 -5.61 15.76
CA SER A 21 -2.63 -5.04 15.55
C SER A 21 -2.08 -4.28 16.76
N GLN A 22 -2.72 -4.34 17.93
CA GLN A 22 -2.27 -3.61 19.14
C GLN A 22 -0.86 -4.00 19.60
N VAL A 23 -0.43 -5.22 19.26
CA VAL A 23 0.90 -5.73 19.57
C VAL A 23 1.99 -5.19 18.64
N LEU A 24 1.64 -4.62 17.49
CA LEU A 24 2.61 -4.01 16.58
C LEU A 24 3.12 -2.70 17.19
N GLN A 25 4.44 -2.55 17.25
CA GLN A 25 5.09 -1.34 17.74
C GLN A 25 6.22 -0.97 16.77
N PRO A 26 6.12 0.16 16.04
CA PRO A 26 4.98 1.08 16.00
C PRO A 26 3.79 0.51 15.23
N ARG A 27 2.59 1.02 15.50
CA ARG A 27 1.35 0.72 14.79
C ARG A 27 0.80 1.95 14.08
N ALA A 28 -0.03 1.73 13.06
CA ALA A 28 -0.92 2.77 12.57
C ALA A 28 -1.89 3.18 13.69
N THR A 29 -2.21 4.46 13.76
CA THR A 29 -3.08 5.08 14.78
C THR A 29 -4.40 5.57 14.20
N GLU A 30 -4.43 5.89 12.91
CA GLU A 30 -5.62 6.38 12.20
C GLU A 30 -5.68 5.83 10.76
N TYR A 31 -6.83 6.00 10.11
CA TYR A 31 -7.01 5.68 8.70
C TYR A 31 -7.90 6.71 7.98
N SER A 32 -7.82 6.70 6.65
CA SER A 32 -8.76 7.36 5.74
C SER A 32 -9.10 6.44 4.57
N ILE A 33 -10.38 6.39 4.22
CA ILE A 33 -10.87 5.72 3.01
C ILE A 33 -11.14 6.81 1.97
N LEU A 34 -10.37 6.82 0.88
CA LEU A 34 -10.50 7.81 -0.19
C LEU A 34 -11.08 7.13 -1.43
N HIS A 35 -12.21 7.64 -1.90
CA HIS A 35 -12.84 7.17 -3.14
C HIS A 35 -13.52 8.33 -3.85
N ASN A 36 -13.21 8.50 -5.13
CA ASN A 36 -13.92 9.45 -6.00
C ASN A 36 -14.10 8.84 -7.39
N PRO A 37 -15.25 8.21 -7.68
CA PRO A 37 -15.48 7.51 -8.93
C PRO A 37 -15.54 8.45 -10.15
N GLN A 38 -15.65 9.77 -9.95
CA GLN A 38 -15.55 10.74 -11.05
C GLN A 38 -14.11 10.94 -11.51
N LYS A 39 -13.13 10.71 -10.63
CA LYS A 39 -11.70 10.80 -10.96
C LYS A 39 -11.11 9.42 -11.31
N HIS A 40 -11.43 8.40 -10.52
CA HIS A 40 -10.93 7.03 -10.71
C HIS A 40 -11.80 6.01 -9.96
N PRO A 41 -12.03 4.79 -10.50
CA PRO A 41 -12.85 3.78 -9.84
C PRO A 41 -12.22 3.18 -8.58
N ALA A 42 -10.90 3.31 -8.41
CA ALA A 42 -10.17 2.72 -7.28
C ALA A 42 -10.60 3.26 -5.90
N TRP A 43 -10.42 2.40 -4.92
CA TRP A 43 -10.53 2.69 -3.49
C TRP A 43 -9.15 2.77 -2.87
N PHE A 44 -8.84 3.86 -2.17
CA PHE A 44 -7.57 4.01 -1.47
C PHE A 44 -7.80 3.94 0.04
N ILE A 45 -6.99 3.13 0.71
CA ILE A 45 -6.98 2.99 2.16
C ILE A 45 -5.64 3.54 2.64
N ALA A 46 -5.65 4.70 3.27
CA ALA A 46 -4.45 5.30 3.87
C ALA A 46 -4.41 4.98 5.36
N LEU A 47 -3.33 4.36 5.82
CA LEU A 47 -3.04 4.09 7.23
C LEU A 47 -1.98 5.06 7.73
N PHE A 48 -2.27 5.75 8.84
CA PHE A 48 -1.45 6.82 9.37
C PHE A 48 -0.68 6.36 10.60
N PHE A 49 0.62 6.61 10.62
CA PHE A 49 1.48 6.51 11.79
C PHE A 49 1.63 7.90 12.42
N GLU A 50 1.75 7.97 13.74
CA GLU A 50 1.78 9.24 14.47
C GLU A 50 2.92 10.16 14.01
N THR A 51 4.08 9.59 13.68
CA THR A 51 5.25 10.33 13.21
C THR A 51 5.91 9.64 12.02
N GLU A 52 6.68 10.41 11.25
CA GLU A 52 7.50 9.87 10.16
C GLU A 52 8.48 8.80 10.68
N GLU A 53 9.11 9.03 11.83
CA GLU A 53 10.02 8.06 12.46
C GLU A 53 9.31 6.72 12.71
N GLN A 54 8.09 6.76 13.27
CA GLN A 54 7.29 5.56 13.49
C GLN A 54 6.95 4.86 12.17
N LEU A 55 6.56 5.60 11.13
CA LEU A 55 6.33 5.02 9.81
C LEU A 55 7.58 4.32 9.28
N GLN A 56 8.74 4.96 9.35
CA GLN A 56 10.01 4.39 8.87
C GLN A 56 10.40 3.11 9.61
N ILE A 57 10.20 3.08 10.93
CA ILE A 57 10.41 1.86 11.72
C ILE A 57 9.41 0.78 11.29
N GLY A 58 8.13 1.13 11.15
CA GLY A 58 7.08 0.21 10.74
C GLY A 58 7.30 -0.39 9.34
N LEU A 59 7.83 0.40 8.40
CA LEU A 59 8.25 -0.05 7.08
C LEU A 59 9.43 -1.03 7.17
N LYS A 60 10.46 -0.70 7.94
CA LYS A 60 11.68 -1.54 8.06
C LYS A 60 11.44 -2.85 8.80
N GLN A 61 10.60 -2.83 9.83
CA GLN A 61 10.29 -4.01 10.67
C GLN A 61 9.18 -4.89 10.12
N GLY A 62 8.55 -4.50 9.00
CA GLY A 62 7.47 -5.27 8.38
C GLY A 62 6.11 -5.12 9.04
N ASN A 63 5.91 -4.14 9.93
CA ASN A 63 4.60 -3.85 10.50
C ASN A 63 3.63 -3.38 9.41
N CYS A 64 4.10 -2.54 8.48
CA CYS A 64 3.30 -2.13 7.32
C CYS A 64 2.94 -3.33 6.43
N TYR A 65 3.88 -4.27 6.24
CA TYR A 65 3.62 -5.49 5.49
C TYR A 65 2.55 -6.36 6.16
N LYS A 66 2.61 -6.54 7.49
CA LYS A 66 1.59 -7.28 8.24
C LYS A 66 0.20 -6.65 8.16
N LEU A 67 0.10 -5.33 8.26
CA LEU A 67 -1.16 -4.60 8.09
C LEU A 67 -1.68 -4.73 6.65
N TYR A 68 -0.79 -4.63 5.66
CA TYR A 68 -1.13 -4.84 4.25
C TYR A 68 -1.72 -6.24 4.04
N MET A 69 -1.01 -7.28 4.49
CA MET A 69 -1.43 -8.67 4.32
C MET A 69 -2.77 -8.94 5.02
N TYR A 70 -2.96 -8.42 6.24
CA TYR A 70 -4.24 -8.53 6.94
C TYR A 70 -5.38 -7.99 6.09
N LEU A 71 -5.24 -6.76 5.58
CA LEU A 71 -6.28 -6.11 4.79
C LEU A 71 -6.54 -6.86 3.48
N THR A 72 -5.49 -7.27 2.75
CA THR A 72 -5.67 -7.99 1.49
C THR A 72 -6.32 -9.36 1.71
N ASP A 73 -5.91 -10.08 2.74
CA ASP A 73 -6.44 -11.42 3.05
C ASP A 73 -7.89 -11.34 3.54
N ALA A 74 -8.23 -10.32 4.33
CA ALA A 74 -9.60 -10.08 4.78
C ALA A 74 -10.52 -9.66 3.62
N MET A 75 -10.07 -8.74 2.75
CA MET A 75 -10.84 -8.34 1.58
C MET A 75 -11.03 -9.49 0.58
N ALA A 76 -10.02 -10.35 0.39
CA ALA A 76 -10.11 -11.51 -0.51
C ALA A 76 -11.13 -12.57 -0.05
N GLN A 77 -11.55 -12.55 1.23
CA GLN A 77 -12.55 -13.48 1.76
C GLN A 77 -14.00 -13.03 1.53
N ASP A 78 -14.23 -11.77 1.14
CA ASP A 78 -15.56 -11.24 0.86
C ASP A 78 -15.69 -10.95 -0.65
N GLU A 79 -16.60 -11.68 -1.31
CA GLU A 79 -16.84 -11.60 -2.76
C GLU A 79 -17.16 -10.18 -3.25
N THR A 80 -17.60 -9.30 -2.34
CA THR A 80 -17.83 -7.87 -2.58
C THR A 80 -16.61 -7.14 -3.14
N PHE A 81 -15.40 -7.58 -2.78
CA PHE A 81 -14.15 -6.93 -3.17
C PHE A 81 -13.48 -7.54 -4.41
N ASN A 82 -13.98 -8.67 -4.95
CA ASN A 82 -13.32 -9.40 -6.04
C ASN A 82 -13.04 -8.55 -7.29
N ASP A 83 -13.93 -7.61 -7.62
CA ASP A 83 -13.82 -6.73 -8.79
C ASP A 83 -13.42 -5.29 -8.43
N LEU A 84 -13.08 -5.02 -7.17
CA LEU A 84 -12.72 -3.69 -6.70
C LEU A 84 -11.20 -3.49 -6.75
N GLU A 85 -10.78 -2.43 -7.44
CA GLU A 85 -9.40 -1.99 -7.39
C GLU A 85 -9.13 -1.27 -6.06
N THR A 86 -8.44 -1.93 -5.13
CA THR A 86 -8.09 -1.39 -3.82
C THR A 86 -6.60 -1.14 -3.68
N HIS A 87 -6.22 0.03 -3.18
CA HIS A 87 -4.83 0.43 -2.93
C HIS A 87 -4.62 0.79 -1.47
N ILE A 88 -3.74 0.06 -0.79
CA ILE A 88 -3.33 0.37 0.58
C ILE A 88 -2.09 1.27 0.52
N ARG A 89 -2.07 2.32 1.34
CA ARG A 89 -1.00 3.32 1.45
C ARG A 89 -0.69 3.60 2.90
N PHE A 90 0.55 3.96 3.18
CA PHE A 90 1.02 4.29 4.51
C PHE A 90 1.48 5.74 4.54
N GLU A 91 1.02 6.50 5.52
CA GLU A 91 1.35 7.91 5.70
C GLU A 91 1.80 8.15 7.15
N SER A 92 2.45 9.28 7.36
CA SER A 92 2.73 9.81 8.68
C SER A 92 1.89 11.06 8.95
N ASP A 93 1.90 11.50 10.20
CA ASP A 93 1.16 12.66 10.70
C ASP A 93 -0.36 12.42 10.74
N ASN A 94 -1.10 13.48 11.04
CA ASN A 94 -2.55 13.41 11.23
C ASN A 94 -3.28 13.14 9.91
N ARG A 95 -4.32 12.31 9.98
CA ARG A 95 -5.20 12.12 8.82
C ARG A 95 -5.85 13.46 8.39
N PRO A 96 -6.11 13.67 7.09
CA PRO A 96 -6.81 14.86 6.63
C PRO A 96 -8.23 14.94 7.22
N THR A 97 -8.61 16.13 7.71
CA THR A 97 -9.92 16.40 8.34
C THR A 97 -10.80 17.37 7.53
N ASP A 98 -10.23 18.01 6.52
CA ASP A 98 -10.91 18.93 5.61
C ASP A 98 -10.86 18.43 4.16
N THR A 99 -11.82 18.88 3.34
CA THR A 99 -11.96 18.47 1.93
C THR A 99 -10.72 18.77 1.10
N THR A 100 -10.02 19.88 1.34
CA THR A 100 -8.86 20.29 0.54
C THR A 100 -7.68 19.35 0.78
N SER A 101 -7.42 19.01 2.03
CA SER A 101 -6.38 18.04 2.40
C SER A 101 -6.73 16.64 1.91
N TYR A 102 -8.00 16.26 1.94
CA TYR A 102 -8.51 15.00 1.38
C TYR A 102 -8.26 14.91 -0.13
N ASP A 103 -8.67 15.93 -0.88
CA ASP A 103 -8.48 15.99 -2.34
C ASP A 103 -7.00 15.95 -2.72
N ARG A 104 -6.15 16.67 -1.97
CA ARG A 104 -4.69 16.65 -2.19
C ARG A 104 -4.10 15.25 -1.99
N LEU A 105 -4.54 14.53 -0.96
CA LEU A 105 -4.08 13.17 -0.69
C LEU A 105 -4.53 12.20 -1.78
N LEU A 106 -5.78 12.32 -2.23
CA LEU A 106 -6.30 11.52 -3.33
C LEU A 106 -5.52 11.79 -4.64
N GLU A 107 -5.27 13.05 -4.98
CA GLU A 107 -4.47 13.44 -6.16
C GLU A 107 -3.05 12.87 -6.11
N LYS A 108 -2.41 12.87 -4.93
CA LYS A 108 -1.09 12.23 -4.71
C LYS A 108 -1.13 10.76 -5.14
N TYR A 109 -2.16 10.03 -4.73
CA TYR A 109 -2.29 8.60 -5.04
C TYR A 109 -2.66 8.31 -6.48
N LEU A 110 -3.56 9.11 -7.07
CA LEU A 110 -3.90 9.00 -8.48
C LEU A 110 -2.68 9.24 -9.37
N THR A 111 -1.85 10.23 -9.03
CA THR A 111 -0.60 10.51 -9.72
C THR A 111 0.35 9.32 -9.66
N ALA A 112 0.48 8.68 -8.50
CA ALA A 112 1.35 7.51 -8.31
C ALA A 112 0.90 6.28 -9.13
N ILE A 113 -0.41 6.07 -9.32
CA ILE A 113 -0.92 5.02 -10.22
C ILE A 113 -0.62 5.37 -11.67
N ALA A 114 -0.87 6.61 -12.07
CA ALA A 114 -0.64 7.05 -13.44
C ALA A 114 0.84 6.92 -13.84
N SER A 115 1.77 7.22 -12.94
CA SER A 115 3.21 7.03 -13.16
C SER A 115 3.61 5.56 -13.24
N ALA A 116 2.92 4.65 -12.54
CA ALA A 116 3.19 3.21 -12.61
C ALA A 116 2.86 2.60 -13.99
N SER A 117 1.93 3.21 -14.73
CA SER A 117 1.43 2.70 -16.01
C SER A 117 2.21 3.21 -17.23
N LEU A 118 3.22 4.07 -17.06
CA LEU A 118 4.00 4.60 -18.17
C LEU A 118 5.13 3.63 -18.54
N VAL A 119 4.92 2.97 -19.69
CA VAL A 119 5.86 2.06 -20.38
C VAL A 119 7.29 2.61 -20.36
N PRO A 120 8.33 1.79 -20.08
CA PRO A 120 9.71 2.24 -20.07
C PRO A 120 10.07 2.88 -21.41
N LYS A 121 10.54 4.12 -21.38
CA LYS A 121 11.25 4.69 -22.54
C LYS A 121 12.52 3.88 -22.71
N GLU A 122 12.59 3.10 -23.79
CA GLU A 122 13.81 2.43 -24.22
C GLU A 122 14.95 3.45 -24.26
N ASN A 123 15.91 3.37 -23.32
CA ASN A 123 17.25 3.98 -23.27
C ASN A 123 17.69 4.72 -21.98
N GLU A 124 17.03 4.58 -20.83
CA GLU A 124 17.62 5.09 -19.57
C GLU A 124 17.93 3.97 -18.56
N THR A 125 19.20 3.84 -18.22
CA THR A 125 19.76 2.91 -17.22
C THR A 125 19.38 3.28 -15.78
N SER A 126 18.71 4.42 -15.57
CA SER A 126 18.09 4.78 -14.30
C SER A 126 16.65 4.27 -14.28
N LYS A 127 16.41 3.16 -13.59
CA LYS A 127 15.05 2.73 -13.27
C LYS A 127 14.55 3.65 -12.16
N VAL A 128 13.84 4.72 -12.51
CA VAL A 128 13.16 5.56 -11.52
C VAL A 128 11.96 4.78 -10.97
N CYS A 129 11.77 4.82 -9.65
CA CYS A 129 10.63 4.19 -8.99
C CYS A 129 9.36 4.99 -9.28
N ASN A 130 8.36 4.34 -9.86
CA ASN A 130 7.11 5.00 -10.23
C ASN A 130 6.26 5.42 -9.01
N SER A 131 6.52 4.84 -7.82
CA SER A 131 5.81 5.20 -6.59
C SER A 131 6.36 6.43 -5.90
N CYS A 132 7.68 6.67 -5.95
CA CYS A 132 8.32 7.75 -5.16
C CYS A 132 9.23 8.67 -5.96
N GLY A 133 9.54 8.36 -7.23
CA GLY A 133 10.43 9.16 -8.08
C GLY A 133 11.92 9.01 -7.75
N HIS A 134 12.30 8.17 -6.78
CA HIS A 134 13.71 7.89 -6.46
C HIS A 134 14.27 6.73 -7.28
N ASP A 135 15.59 6.55 -7.28
CA ASP A 135 16.25 5.41 -7.95
C ASP A 135 15.75 4.06 -7.40
N PHE A 136 15.10 3.28 -8.26
CA PHE A 136 14.56 1.97 -7.92
C PHE A 136 15.67 1.01 -7.47
N ASN A 137 16.88 1.12 -8.02
CA ASN A 137 17.99 0.23 -7.66
C ASN A 137 18.48 0.44 -6.22
N LYS A 138 18.13 1.57 -5.59
CA LYS A 138 18.42 1.82 -4.17
C LYS A 138 17.37 1.23 -3.23
N HIS A 139 16.25 0.74 -3.75
CA HIS A 139 15.20 0.19 -2.90
C HIS A 139 15.68 -1.08 -2.20
N GLN A 140 15.22 -1.27 -0.98
CA GLN A 140 15.58 -2.41 -0.15
C GLN A 140 14.51 -3.48 -0.28
N LEU A 141 14.94 -4.69 -0.67
CA LEU A 141 14.11 -5.89 -0.68
C LEU A 141 14.15 -6.53 0.72
N LEU A 142 12.99 -6.64 1.35
CA LEU A 142 12.80 -7.21 2.69
C LEU A 142 11.80 -8.38 2.59
N GLY A 143 11.89 -9.36 3.47
CA GLY A 143 10.97 -10.50 3.45
C GLY A 143 10.88 -11.22 4.78
N GLU A 144 9.78 -11.94 4.96
CA GLU A 144 9.53 -12.76 6.14
C GLU A 144 9.82 -14.23 5.79
N ILE A 145 10.63 -14.88 6.62
CA ILE A 145 10.90 -16.31 6.48
C ILE A 145 9.79 -17.04 7.24
N ARG A 146 8.92 -17.73 6.51
CA ARG A 146 7.89 -18.56 7.13
C ARG A 146 8.52 -19.77 7.82
N GLU A 147 7.86 -20.26 8.87
CA GLU A 147 8.31 -21.44 9.61
C GLU A 147 8.51 -22.65 8.67
N GLY A 148 9.68 -23.29 8.77
CA GLY A 148 10.05 -24.42 7.93
C GLY A 148 10.65 -24.05 6.56
N MET A 149 10.87 -22.77 6.26
CA MET A 149 11.59 -22.32 5.06
C MET A 149 12.98 -21.77 5.39
N ASP A 150 13.92 -21.91 4.45
CA ASP A 150 15.28 -21.38 4.59
C ASP A 150 15.44 -19.97 4.00
N VAL A 151 14.51 -19.55 3.13
CA VAL A 151 14.54 -18.27 2.41
C VAL A 151 13.15 -17.64 2.35
N PRO A 152 13.03 -16.30 2.32
CA PRO A 152 11.74 -15.64 2.16
C PRO A 152 11.19 -15.89 0.75
N THR A 153 9.93 -16.30 0.65
CA THR A 153 9.20 -16.47 -0.62
C THR A 153 8.29 -15.30 -0.95
N GLU A 154 8.20 -14.33 -0.05
CA GLU A 154 7.40 -13.12 -0.16
C GLU A 154 7.97 -12.04 0.74
N GLY A 155 7.52 -10.80 0.50
CA GLY A 155 7.89 -9.70 1.35
C GLY A 155 7.49 -8.35 0.78
N TRP A 156 8.29 -7.34 1.11
CA TRP A 156 8.05 -5.97 0.71
C TRP A 156 9.33 -5.25 0.27
N ILE A 157 9.14 -4.18 -0.49
CA ILE A 157 10.18 -3.31 -1.02
C ILE A 157 9.95 -1.91 -0.45
N ILE A 158 11.01 -1.29 0.09
CA ILE A 158 10.96 0.07 0.63
C ILE A 158 12.01 0.97 -0.03
N CYS A 159 11.76 2.28 -0.02
CA CYS A 159 12.76 3.27 -0.39
C CYS A 159 13.55 3.68 0.86
N PRO A 160 14.91 3.71 0.83
CA PRO A 160 15.70 4.08 2.00
C PRO A 160 15.85 5.60 2.22
N GLU A 161 15.37 6.43 1.28
CA GLU A 161 15.43 7.88 1.38
C GLU A 161 14.56 8.39 2.54
N GLU A 162 15.08 9.32 3.33
CA GLU A 162 14.36 9.95 4.45
C GLU A 162 13.08 10.63 3.95
N GLY A 163 11.99 10.58 4.73
CA GLY A 163 10.68 11.09 4.30
C GLY A 163 9.92 10.22 3.30
N CYS A 164 10.51 9.15 2.77
CA CYS A 164 9.87 8.35 1.74
C CYS A 164 8.98 7.24 2.33
N ASN A 165 7.72 7.23 1.94
CA ASN A 165 6.74 6.20 2.35
C ASN A 165 6.49 5.12 1.29
N CYS A 166 7.42 4.97 0.35
CA CYS A 166 7.32 3.99 -0.73
C CYS A 166 7.23 2.57 -0.16
N PHE A 167 6.18 1.85 -0.57
CA PHE A 167 5.92 0.48 -0.15
C PHE A 167 5.33 -0.31 -1.33
N MET A 168 5.90 -1.48 -1.60
CA MET A 168 5.40 -2.45 -2.59
C MET A 168 5.57 -3.85 -2.01
N THR A 169 4.68 -4.79 -2.36
CA THR A 169 4.88 -6.21 -2.03
C THR A 169 5.58 -6.94 -3.18
N TRP A 170 6.22 -8.06 -2.86
CA TRP A 170 6.76 -8.98 -3.85
C TRP A 170 6.52 -10.42 -3.41
N SER A 171 6.47 -11.35 -4.37
CA SER A 171 6.48 -12.78 -4.10
C SER A 171 7.36 -13.51 -5.10
N ALA A 172 8.01 -14.59 -4.65
CA ALA A 172 8.87 -15.44 -5.48
C ALA A 172 8.06 -16.20 -6.55
N ASN A 173 6.75 -16.38 -6.31
CA ASN A 173 5.80 -16.94 -7.26
C ASN A 173 5.12 -15.87 -8.13
N TYR A 174 5.55 -14.60 -8.05
CA TYR A 174 5.03 -13.53 -8.90
C TYR A 174 5.41 -13.81 -10.35
N LYS A 175 4.51 -14.50 -11.05
CA LYS A 175 4.44 -14.45 -12.51
C LYS A 175 3.90 -13.07 -12.82
N GLY A 176 4.79 -12.08 -12.94
CA GLY A 176 4.38 -10.75 -13.34
C GLY A 176 3.49 -10.80 -14.56
N ASP A 177 2.48 -9.92 -14.60
CA ASP A 177 1.44 -9.85 -15.63
C ASP A 177 1.92 -10.41 -16.95
N GLY A 178 1.59 -11.69 -17.13
CA GLY A 178 1.96 -12.46 -18.29
C GLY A 178 1.10 -12.02 -19.45
N ASN A 179 1.42 -10.87 -20.04
CA ASN A 179 1.27 -10.73 -21.48
C ASN A 179 2.34 -11.61 -22.13
N MET A 180 2.02 -12.90 -22.25
CA MET A 180 2.59 -13.75 -23.29
C MET A 180 1.42 -14.45 -23.98
N ASN A 181 0.98 -13.81 -25.05
CA ASN A 181 0.40 -14.38 -26.27
C ASN A 181 0.01 -15.87 -26.20
N GLU A 182 -1.30 -16.11 -26.30
CA GLU A 182 -1.83 -17.13 -27.23
C GLU A 182 -2.79 -16.46 -28.20
#